data_AF-A0A7J6YJB6-F1
#
_entry.id   AF-A0A7J6YJB6-F1
#
_cell.length_a   1.000
_cell.length_b   1.000
_cell.length_c   1.000
_cell.angle_alpha   90.00
_cell.angle_beta   90.00
_cell.angle_gamma   90.00
#
_symmetry.space_group_name_H-M   'P 1'
#
loop_
_entity.id
_entity.type
_entity.pdbx_description
1 polymer ?
#
loop_
_entity_poly.entity_id
_entity_poly.type
_entity_poly.pdbx_seq_one_letter_code
_entity_poly.pdbx_strand_id
1 'polypeptide(L)'
;MMFDFLHTLILFLLCVCWMGPRGMTSGNLSHFFLLFFFLFLCDFLFFFLSFFLPFLSFFFFFFFSLLLFFFFFSFCLFLLFMFIWPSYTVRGGGRQARRIVFCLHPLYLPMTVDTTLFCFETNRGPRTRHDHDGDHCRHARRQQARSGLFHLPHGPLRTPIFMPVATQAALKGVTVEQLEELDVEIILGNTYHLGLRPGEDVLNEITRLKNLQESAAKGNEAHESQPLRIRNNMDGIHFLQGWRRNILTDSGGFQMVSLLRLAKITEEGVRFQSTHGGNGGGVQMVQNNNNNNTNNSGDNNNNVAFNRTEECMEYTLMLRPEDSIRIQNAIGGDIMMQLDDVVHVLTTGPRVEEASKRTVRWLDRCLSANMNPDKQGIFGIVQCGLDATLRAECIAEMVKRTACKGYAIGGLSGGEAKDDFWRVVAQCCKGLPYDKPRYCMGVGYPEDIIVCIALGVDMFDCVYACRTARFGSALTSTGKIQLTKKAFANDMRPLDPACNCRTCNSFTRAYLHLIATKESLGSTLLSYHNLAYLINLTRRARAAIEDGSFTEYVQNFFVSYYPKRNYPQWAVDALDSVGIELL
;
A
#
# COMPACT_ATOMS: atom_id res chain seq x y z
N MET A 1 53.07 -8.56 13.68
CA MET A 1 54.46 -8.86 13.22
C MET A 1 54.63 -10.28 12.68
N MET A 2 54.66 -11.35 13.49
CA MET A 2 54.87 -12.71 12.94
C MET A 2 53.62 -13.29 12.23
N PHE A 3 52.42 -12.79 12.57
CA PHE A 3 51.15 -13.22 11.99
C PHE A 3 50.85 -12.56 10.63
N ASP A 4 51.21 -11.28 10.45
CA ASP A 4 50.89 -10.52 9.23
C ASP A 4 51.80 -10.88 8.05
N PHE A 5 53.09 -11.09 8.32
CA PHE A 5 54.06 -11.53 7.31
C PHE A 5 53.73 -12.93 6.77
N LEU A 6 53.19 -13.79 7.64
CA LEU A 6 52.75 -15.14 7.28
C LEU A 6 51.49 -15.08 6.40
N HIS A 7 50.58 -14.13 6.65
CA HIS A 7 49.35 -13.97 5.87
C HIS A 7 49.63 -13.51 4.43
N THR A 8 50.54 -12.53 4.27
CA THR A 8 50.96 -12.03 2.95
C THR A 8 51.74 -13.08 2.16
N LEU A 9 52.58 -13.89 2.83
CA LEU A 9 53.30 -15.00 2.21
C LEU A 9 52.36 -16.14 1.78
N ILE A 10 51.33 -16.44 2.58
CA ILE A 10 50.31 -17.45 2.25
C ILE A 10 49.47 -17.01 1.04
N LEU A 11 49.06 -15.74 0.99
CA LEU A 11 48.34 -15.20 -0.16
C LEU A 11 49.18 -15.20 -1.43
N PHE A 12 50.48 -14.92 -1.32
CA PHE A 12 51.43 -15.03 -2.43
C PHE A 12 51.55 -16.46 -2.96
N LEU A 13 51.73 -17.44 -2.07
CA LEU A 13 51.83 -18.86 -2.44
C LEU A 13 50.52 -19.40 -3.03
N LEU A 14 49.37 -18.99 -2.51
CA LEU A 14 48.05 -19.36 -3.04
C LEU A 14 47.81 -18.78 -4.44
N CYS A 15 48.20 -17.53 -4.69
CA CYS A 15 48.11 -16.91 -6.01
C CYS A 15 49.05 -17.57 -7.03
N VAL A 16 50.29 -17.90 -6.64
CA VAL A 16 51.25 -18.61 -7.49
C VAL A 16 50.78 -20.04 -7.80
N CYS A 17 50.17 -20.73 -6.85
CA CYS A 17 49.59 -22.07 -7.07
C CYS A 17 48.30 -22.04 -7.91
N TRP A 18 47.50 -20.96 -7.83
CA TRP A 18 46.27 -20.80 -8.62
C TRP A 18 46.55 -20.54 -10.11
N MET A 19 47.68 -19.89 -10.42
CA MET A 19 48.14 -19.63 -11.77
C MET A 19 49.07 -20.76 -12.25
N GLY A 20 48.48 -21.88 -12.70
CA GLY A 20 49.22 -23.03 -13.24
C GLY A 20 50.16 -22.71 -14.42
N PRO A 21 51.00 -23.68 -14.86
CA PRO A 21 52.19 -23.47 -15.70
C PRO A 21 51.95 -22.98 -17.16
N ARG A 22 50.75 -22.52 -17.51
CA ARG A 22 50.41 -22.02 -18.85
C ARG A 22 49.68 -20.69 -18.72
N GLY A 23 50.42 -19.59 -18.60
CA GLY A 23 49.79 -18.27 -18.65
C GLY A 23 50.61 -17.10 -18.15
N MET A 24 51.90 -17.00 -18.47
CA MET A 24 52.66 -15.78 -18.21
C MET A 24 53.17 -15.19 -19.52
N THR A 25 52.48 -14.18 -20.01
CA THR A 25 53.05 -13.21 -20.95
C THR A 25 53.80 -12.13 -20.16
N SER A 26 54.85 -11.57 -20.74
CA SER A 26 55.76 -10.60 -20.10
C SER A 26 55.05 -9.36 -19.50
N GLY A 27 53.85 -9.02 -20.00
CA GLY A 27 53.03 -7.91 -19.48
C GLY A 27 52.31 -8.19 -18.15
N ASN A 28 52.01 -9.45 -17.81
CA ASN A 28 51.31 -9.77 -16.57
C ASN A 28 52.26 -9.81 -15.36
N LEU A 29 53.54 -10.13 -15.60
CA LEU A 29 54.56 -10.19 -14.55
C LEU A 29 54.93 -8.79 -14.03
N SER A 30 54.97 -7.77 -14.90
CA SER A 30 55.26 -6.39 -14.50
C SER A 30 54.13 -5.77 -13.66
N HIS A 31 52.87 -6.02 -14.00
CA HIS A 31 51.71 -5.55 -13.22
C HIS A 31 51.62 -6.24 -11.86
N PHE A 32 51.97 -7.52 -11.79
CA PHE A 32 51.98 -8.26 -10.52
C PHE A 32 53.12 -7.80 -9.59
N PHE A 33 54.30 -7.52 -10.15
CA PHE A 33 55.41 -6.90 -9.39
C PHE A 33 55.05 -5.50 -8.89
N LEU A 34 54.33 -4.70 -9.69
CA LEU A 34 53.88 -3.38 -9.28
C LEU A 34 52.91 -3.46 -8.09
N LEU A 35 51.95 -4.39 -8.14
CA LEU A 35 50.98 -4.60 -7.07
C LEU A 35 51.65 -5.08 -5.77
N PHE A 36 52.62 -5.99 -5.88
CA PHE A 36 53.40 -6.46 -4.74
C PHE A 36 54.27 -5.36 -4.12
N PHE A 37 54.98 -4.59 -4.96
CA PHE A 37 55.78 -3.46 -4.49
C PHE A 37 54.91 -2.40 -3.82
N PHE A 38 53.69 -2.17 -4.33
CA PHE A 38 52.74 -1.22 -3.74
C PHE A 38 52.20 -1.68 -2.38
N LEU A 39 51.82 -2.96 -2.23
CA LEU A 39 51.39 -3.51 -0.95
C LEU A 39 52.50 -3.44 0.10
N PHE A 40 53.74 -3.74 -0.30
CA PHE A 40 54.91 -3.58 0.56
C PHE A 40 55.13 -2.11 0.98
N LEU A 41 54.94 -1.16 0.06
CA LEU A 41 55.04 0.26 0.35
C LEU A 41 53.94 0.74 1.31
N CYS A 42 52.71 0.23 1.15
CA CYS A 42 51.59 0.53 2.06
C CYS A 42 51.85 0.03 3.47
N ASP A 43 52.34 -1.21 3.63
CA ASP A 43 52.70 -1.77 4.94
C ASP A 43 53.87 -1.00 5.57
N PHE A 44 54.87 -0.60 4.77
CA PHE A 44 55.97 0.23 5.23
C PHE A 44 55.52 1.63 5.66
N LEU A 45 54.61 2.27 4.91
CA LEU A 45 54.04 3.57 5.26
C LEU A 45 53.21 3.48 6.55
N PHE A 46 52.42 2.42 6.70
CA PHE A 46 51.60 2.20 7.89
C PHE A 46 52.46 1.98 9.13
N PHE A 47 53.58 1.24 8.98
CA PHE A 47 54.59 1.10 10.03
C PHE A 47 55.24 2.44 10.39
N PHE A 48 55.65 3.23 9.39
CA PHE A 48 56.26 4.55 9.60
C PHE A 48 55.30 5.51 10.30
N LEU A 49 54.04 5.56 9.85
CA LEU A 49 52.99 6.38 10.46
C LEU A 49 52.71 5.92 11.91
N SER A 50 52.54 4.62 12.15
CA SER A 50 52.24 4.10 13.50
C SER A 50 53.36 4.34 14.52
N PHE A 51 54.62 4.42 14.06
CA PHE A 51 55.78 4.66 14.92
C PHE A 51 55.96 6.15 15.27
N PHE A 52 55.61 7.07 14.36
CA PHE A 52 55.79 8.52 14.56
C PHE A 52 54.51 9.27 14.99
N LEU A 53 53.32 8.65 14.88
CA LEU A 53 52.04 9.23 15.30
C LEU A 53 51.86 9.53 16.80
N PRO A 54 52.62 8.99 17.78
CA PRO A 54 52.45 9.37 19.19
C PRO A 54 52.87 10.81 19.51
N PHE A 55 53.51 11.53 18.58
CA PHE A 55 54.11 12.84 18.84
C PHE A 55 53.39 14.04 18.19
N LEU A 56 52.28 13.84 17.45
CA LEU A 56 51.50 14.94 16.88
C LEU A 56 50.12 15.08 17.54
N SER A 57 49.72 16.32 17.79
CA SER A 57 48.49 16.65 18.51
C SER A 57 47.23 16.12 17.80
N PHE A 58 46.23 15.78 18.62
CA PHE A 58 44.96 15.13 18.26
C PHE A 58 44.22 15.79 17.08
N PHE A 59 44.44 17.09 16.85
CA PHE A 59 43.79 17.85 15.77
C PHE A 59 44.35 17.52 14.37
N PHE A 60 45.63 17.18 14.28
CA PHE A 60 46.27 16.80 13.01
C PHE A 60 45.87 15.39 12.56
N PHE A 61 45.61 14.49 13.51
CA PHE A 61 45.20 13.11 13.26
C PHE A 61 43.87 13.01 12.51
N PHE A 62 42.87 13.80 12.92
CA PHE A 62 41.53 13.74 12.31
C PHE A 62 41.53 14.23 10.86
N PHE A 63 42.21 15.36 10.60
CA PHE A 63 42.26 15.93 9.25
C PHE A 63 43.06 15.05 8.28
N PHE A 64 44.17 14.47 8.74
CA PHE A 64 45.01 13.62 7.91
C PHE A 64 44.35 12.27 7.61
N SER A 65 43.64 11.68 8.58
CA SER A 65 42.88 10.44 8.38
C SER A 65 41.73 10.61 7.40
N LEU A 66 41.02 11.76 7.46
CA LEU A 66 39.97 12.10 6.51
C LEU A 66 40.51 12.29 5.09
N LEU A 67 41.66 12.97 4.95
CA LEU A 67 42.32 13.19 3.66
C LEU A 67 42.77 11.86 3.03
N LEU A 68 43.34 10.95 3.84
CA LEU A 68 43.76 9.62 3.38
C LEU A 68 42.57 8.78 2.92
N PHE A 69 41.44 8.86 3.64
CA PHE A 69 40.20 8.17 3.28
C PHE A 69 39.65 8.65 1.93
N PHE A 70 39.60 9.97 1.70
CA PHE A 70 39.18 10.53 0.42
C PHE A 70 40.13 10.17 -0.72
N PHE A 71 41.45 10.13 -0.46
CA PHE A 71 42.44 9.73 -1.46
C PHE A 71 42.27 8.25 -1.84
N PHE A 72 42.11 7.36 -0.86
CA PHE A 72 41.86 5.94 -1.08
C PHE A 72 40.54 5.69 -1.81
N PHE A 73 39.47 6.39 -1.42
CA PHE A 73 38.16 6.23 -2.04
C PHE A 73 38.17 6.69 -3.51
N SER A 74 38.77 7.85 -3.79
CA SER A 74 38.87 8.39 -5.15
C SER A 74 39.77 7.52 -6.05
N PHE A 75 40.86 6.96 -5.50
CA PHE A 75 41.76 6.07 -6.23
C PHE A 75 41.15 4.69 -6.49
N CYS A 76 40.38 4.12 -5.55
CA CYS A 76 39.61 2.90 -5.77
C CYS A 76 38.56 3.10 -6.87
N LEU A 77 37.90 4.26 -6.93
CA LEU A 77 36.94 4.60 -7.98
C LEU A 77 37.63 4.71 -9.36
N PHE A 78 38.84 5.29 -9.40
CA PHE A 78 39.66 5.40 -10.60
C PHE A 78 40.13 4.03 -11.13
N LEU A 79 40.56 3.13 -10.23
CA LEU A 79 40.90 1.75 -10.59
C LEU A 79 39.66 0.98 -11.08
N LEU A 80 38.49 1.16 -10.45
CA LEU A 80 37.23 0.58 -10.93
C LEU A 80 36.92 1.02 -12.37
N PHE A 81 37.15 2.31 -12.67
CA PHE A 81 36.97 2.85 -14.01
C PHE A 81 37.95 2.28 -15.04
N MET A 82 39.23 2.09 -14.65
CA MET A 82 40.25 1.51 -15.52
C MET A 82 40.03 0.01 -15.78
N PHE A 83 39.52 -0.75 -14.80
CA PHE A 83 39.23 -2.18 -14.96
C PHE A 83 37.89 -2.47 -15.67
N ILE A 84 36.94 -1.54 -15.67
CA ILE A 84 35.65 -1.67 -16.38
C ILE A 84 35.75 -1.20 -17.84
N TRP A 85 36.78 -0.43 -18.20
CA TRP A 85 36.97 0.10 -19.55
C TRP A 85 38.32 -0.33 -20.15
N PRO A 86 38.41 -1.57 -20.65
CA PRO A 86 38.32 -1.70 -22.11
C PRO A 86 37.73 -3.05 -22.60
N SER A 87 36.70 -3.01 -23.44
CA SER A 87 36.49 -3.90 -24.61
C SER A 87 35.10 -3.70 -25.23
N TYR A 88 34.88 -2.56 -25.88
CA TYR A 88 33.91 -2.49 -26.97
C TYR A 88 34.66 -2.65 -28.29
N THR A 89 34.83 -3.90 -28.71
CA THR A 89 35.05 -4.24 -30.12
C THR A 89 33.94 -5.17 -30.56
N VAL A 90 33.12 -4.68 -31.48
CA VAL A 90 32.01 -5.38 -32.11
C VAL A 90 32.54 -6.53 -32.97
N ARG A 91 32.12 -7.78 -32.68
CA ARG A 91 31.99 -8.87 -33.67
C ARG A 91 31.07 -9.97 -33.14
N GLY A 92 30.15 -10.41 -34.00
CA GLY A 92 28.99 -11.21 -33.64
C GLY A 92 29.20 -12.72 -33.53
N GLY A 93 28.09 -13.39 -33.19
CA GLY A 93 27.88 -14.82 -33.39
C GLY A 93 27.91 -15.70 -32.14
N GLY A 94 26.72 -16.08 -31.66
CA GLY A 94 26.40 -17.46 -31.28
C GLY A 94 26.92 -18.06 -29.96
N ARG A 95 25.95 -18.46 -29.13
CA ARG A 95 25.94 -19.53 -28.09
C ARG A 95 26.32 -19.16 -26.64
N GLN A 96 25.27 -19.26 -25.81
CA GLN A 96 25.20 -19.65 -24.39
C GLN A 96 26.48 -19.55 -23.54
N ALA A 97 26.50 -18.55 -22.65
CA ALA A 97 27.24 -18.60 -21.40
C ALA A 97 26.26 -18.33 -20.24
N ARG A 98 26.17 -19.30 -19.31
CA ARG A 98 25.42 -19.20 -18.05
C ARG A 98 25.97 -18.03 -17.23
N ARG A 99 25.13 -17.02 -16.96
CA ARG A 99 25.45 -15.94 -16.02
C ARG A 99 25.11 -16.38 -14.60
N ILE A 100 26.13 -16.50 -13.76
CA ILE A 100 25.99 -16.45 -12.30
C ILE A 100 25.71 -14.98 -11.96
N VAL A 101 24.51 -14.69 -11.49
CA VAL A 101 24.10 -13.35 -11.02
C VAL A 101 24.47 -13.25 -9.55
N PHE A 102 25.50 -12.46 -9.23
CA PHE A 102 25.66 -11.95 -7.87
C PHE A 102 24.64 -10.84 -7.65
N CYS A 103 23.67 -11.08 -6.78
CA CYS A 103 22.72 -10.07 -6.29
C CYS A 103 23.48 -9.03 -5.46
N LEU A 104 23.89 -7.93 -6.09
CA LEU A 104 24.10 -6.66 -5.42
C LEU A 104 22.82 -5.84 -5.60
N HIS A 105 22.22 -5.45 -4.47
CA HIS A 105 21.11 -4.52 -4.37
C HIS A 105 21.38 -3.28 -5.24
N PRO A 106 20.44 -2.83 -6.10
CA PRO A 106 20.64 -1.60 -6.85
C PRO A 106 20.44 -0.41 -5.90
N LEU A 107 21.56 0.23 -5.55
CA LEU A 107 21.58 1.65 -5.18
C LEU A 107 20.95 2.45 -6.32
N TYR A 108 19.89 3.17 -5.99
CA TYR A 108 19.20 4.22 -6.75
C TYR A 108 19.97 4.74 -7.97
N LEU A 109 19.63 4.23 -9.16
CA LEU A 109 19.81 4.95 -10.41
C LEU A 109 18.56 5.82 -10.61
N PRO A 110 18.67 7.14 -10.80
CA PRO A 110 17.52 7.94 -11.18
C PRO A 110 17.24 7.64 -12.66
N MET A 111 16.37 6.66 -12.91
CA MET A 111 15.64 6.66 -14.17
C MET A 111 14.75 7.90 -14.15
N THR A 112 15.02 8.83 -15.05
CA THR A 112 14.09 9.90 -15.40
C THR A 112 12.88 9.28 -16.10
N VAL A 113 12.01 8.65 -15.31
CA VAL A 113 10.64 8.35 -15.72
C VAL A 113 9.92 9.69 -15.68
N ASP A 114 9.23 10.01 -16.77
CA ASP A 114 8.30 11.15 -16.82
C ASP A 114 7.14 10.84 -15.86
N THR A 115 7.31 11.11 -14.55
CA THR A 115 6.37 10.71 -13.51
C THR A 115 5.17 11.65 -13.48
N THR A 116 4.29 11.49 -14.46
CA THR A 116 2.96 12.10 -14.40
C THR A 116 2.19 11.50 -13.22
N LEU A 117 1.73 12.34 -12.30
CA LEU A 117 0.90 11.90 -11.17
C LEU A 117 -0.33 11.15 -11.69
N PHE A 118 -0.73 10.12 -10.96
CA PHE A 118 -1.82 9.20 -11.30
C PHE A 118 -1.58 8.37 -12.58
N CYS A 119 -0.33 8.22 -13.00
CA CYS A 119 0.08 7.19 -13.96
C CYS A 119 0.19 5.83 -13.26
N PHE A 120 -0.38 4.79 -13.86
CA PHE A 120 -0.31 3.41 -13.38
C PHE A 120 0.47 2.55 -14.38
N GLU A 121 1.68 2.18 -13.99
CA GLU A 121 2.54 1.30 -14.76
C GLU A 121 2.26 -0.14 -14.36
N THR A 122 2.14 -1.05 -15.33
CA THR A 122 1.91 -2.48 -15.05
C THR A 122 3.08 -3.33 -15.53
N ASN A 123 3.39 -4.38 -14.78
CA ASN A 123 4.31 -5.43 -15.12
C ASN A 123 3.61 -6.79 -14.94
N ARG A 124 3.74 -7.69 -15.92
CA ARG A 124 3.17 -9.05 -15.88
C ARG A 124 4.23 -10.13 -15.62
N GLY A 125 5.45 -9.72 -15.26
CA GLY A 125 6.60 -10.62 -15.19
C GLY A 125 7.16 -10.99 -16.56
N PRO A 126 8.13 -11.91 -16.60
CA PRO A 126 8.73 -12.39 -17.85
C PRO A 126 7.68 -13.08 -18.73
N ARG A 127 7.70 -12.76 -20.04
CA ARG A 127 6.89 -13.47 -21.04
C ARG A 127 7.31 -14.93 -21.08
N THR A 128 6.38 -15.85 -20.83
CA THR A 128 6.68 -17.30 -20.90
C THR A 128 6.62 -17.78 -22.36
N ARG A 129 7.24 -18.92 -22.69
CA ARG A 129 7.25 -19.47 -24.06
C ARG A 129 5.86 -19.69 -24.66
N HIS A 130 4.82 -19.82 -23.83
CA HIS A 130 3.43 -19.93 -24.26
C HIS A 130 2.83 -18.63 -24.80
N ASP A 131 3.54 -17.51 -24.72
CA ASP A 131 3.12 -16.22 -25.27
C ASP A 131 3.32 -16.09 -26.79
N HIS A 132 4.02 -17.04 -27.42
CA HIS A 132 4.37 -17.00 -28.85
C HIS A 132 3.46 -17.81 -29.78
N ASP A 133 2.61 -18.69 -29.24
CA ASP A 133 1.70 -19.47 -30.07
C ASP A 133 0.40 -18.70 -30.30
N GLY A 134 0.20 -18.25 -31.55
CA GLY A 134 -0.96 -17.51 -32.04
C GLY A 134 -2.28 -18.30 -32.04
N ASP A 135 -2.49 -19.16 -31.05
CA ASP A 135 -3.67 -20.01 -30.93
C ASP A 135 -4.78 -19.23 -30.20
N HIS A 136 -5.74 -18.71 -30.96
CA HIS A 136 -6.84 -17.88 -30.47
C HIS A 136 -7.70 -18.56 -29.38
N CYS A 137 -7.67 -19.89 -29.26
CA CYS A 137 -8.37 -20.62 -28.20
C CYS A 137 -7.69 -20.58 -26.82
N ARG A 138 -6.38 -20.33 -26.72
CA ARG A 138 -5.64 -20.35 -25.42
C ARG A 138 -5.53 -18.99 -24.73
N HIS A 139 -5.87 -17.90 -25.42
CA HIS A 139 -5.90 -16.56 -24.83
C HIS A 139 -6.86 -16.44 -23.62
N ALA A 140 -7.86 -17.32 -23.53
CA ALA A 140 -8.86 -17.34 -22.47
C ALA A 140 -8.35 -17.90 -21.13
N ARG A 141 -7.24 -18.65 -21.08
CA ARG A 141 -6.69 -19.27 -19.84
C ARG A 141 -5.37 -18.64 -19.40
N ARG A 142 -5.19 -17.34 -19.68
CA ARG A 142 -3.99 -16.61 -19.28
C ARG A 142 -4.19 -16.01 -17.90
N GLN A 143 -3.19 -16.17 -17.04
CA GLN A 143 -3.09 -15.51 -15.74
C GLN A 143 -3.32 -13.99 -15.88
N GLN A 144 -4.20 -13.43 -15.04
CA GLN A 144 -4.59 -12.01 -15.09
C GLN A 144 -3.86 -11.15 -14.04
N ALA A 145 -3.14 -11.79 -13.12
CA ALA A 145 -2.32 -11.13 -12.11
C ALA A 145 -1.31 -10.16 -12.75
N ARG A 146 -1.12 -9.04 -12.09
CA ARG A 146 -0.17 -7.99 -12.48
C ARG A 146 0.46 -7.40 -11.24
N SER A 147 1.71 -7.02 -11.35
CA SER A 147 2.31 -6.05 -10.45
C SER A 147 2.24 -4.67 -11.11
N GLY A 148 2.26 -3.62 -10.31
CA GLY A 148 2.21 -2.28 -10.87
C GLY A 148 2.73 -1.21 -9.93
N LEU A 149 3.06 -0.06 -10.50
CA LEU A 149 3.53 1.12 -9.79
C LEU A 149 2.54 2.26 -10.07
N PHE A 150 1.86 2.72 -9.02
CA PHE A 150 0.93 3.84 -9.11
C PHE A 150 1.58 5.10 -8.53
N HIS A 151 1.77 6.12 -9.36
CA HIS A 151 2.42 7.36 -8.94
C HIS A 151 1.44 8.28 -8.23
N LEU A 152 1.62 8.46 -6.92
CA LEU A 152 0.77 9.29 -6.07
C LEU A 152 1.54 10.45 -5.44
N PRO A 153 0.85 11.52 -5.00
CA PRO A 153 1.49 12.72 -4.44
C PRO A 153 2.43 12.46 -3.25
N HIS A 154 2.08 11.51 -2.37
CA HIS A 154 2.87 11.14 -1.18
C HIS A 154 3.79 9.92 -1.39
N GLY A 155 4.10 9.61 -2.66
CA GLY A 155 5.07 8.61 -3.06
C GLY A 155 4.46 7.47 -3.87
N PRO A 156 5.30 6.68 -4.55
CA PRO A 156 4.82 5.58 -5.37
C PRO A 156 4.14 4.49 -4.53
N LEU A 157 3.10 3.88 -5.08
CA LEU A 157 2.36 2.75 -4.49
C LEU A 157 2.60 1.49 -5.33
N ARG A 158 3.19 0.46 -4.73
CA ARG A 158 3.45 -0.82 -5.40
C ARG A 158 2.25 -1.75 -5.22
N THR A 159 1.77 -2.35 -6.30
CA THR A 159 0.61 -3.26 -6.34
C THR A 159 1.04 -4.68 -6.79
N PRO A 160 0.36 -5.76 -6.35
CA PRO A 160 -0.80 -5.77 -5.46
C PRO A 160 -0.49 -5.31 -4.01
N ILE A 161 -1.46 -4.70 -3.34
CA ILE A 161 -1.29 -4.14 -1.98
C ILE A 161 -2.52 -4.34 -1.08
N PHE A 162 -2.28 -4.69 0.18
CA PHE A 162 -3.27 -4.66 1.24
C PHE A 162 -3.16 -3.36 2.04
N MET A 163 -4.27 -2.64 2.16
CA MET A 163 -4.37 -1.32 2.79
C MET A 163 -4.96 -1.47 4.20
N PRO A 164 -4.21 -1.14 5.27
CA PRO A 164 -4.75 -1.11 6.61
C PRO A 164 -5.81 -0.01 6.78
N VAL A 165 -6.85 -0.28 7.58
CA VAL A 165 -8.00 0.64 7.74
C VAL A 165 -7.88 1.47 9.02
N ALA A 166 -7.78 2.79 8.86
CA ALA A 166 -7.85 3.81 9.89
C ALA A 166 -9.27 4.41 9.97
N THR A 167 -9.89 4.38 11.15
CA THR A 167 -11.27 4.84 11.31
C THR A 167 -11.37 6.29 11.77
N GLN A 168 -10.54 6.70 12.74
CA GLN A 168 -10.54 8.07 13.31
C GLN A 168 -9.11 8.62 13.29
N ALA A 169 -8.53 8.75 12.10
CA ALA A 169 -7.14 9.16 11.92
C ALA A 169 -6.11 8.22 12.59
N ALA A 170 -6.54 7.03 12.99
CA ALA A 170 -5.72 6.10 13.75
C ALA A 170 -6.13 4.66 13.44
N LEU A 171 -5.11 3.79 13.36
CA LEU A 171 -5.28 2.35 13.40
C LEU A 171 -5.45 1.89 14.85
N LYS A 172 -6.47 1.06 15.08
CA LYS A 172 -6.74 0.54 16.42
C LYS A 172 -5.61 -0.39 16.87
N GLY A 173 -4.80 0.07 17.81
CA GLY A 173 -3.73 -0.72 18.44
C GLY A 173 -2.43 -0.79 17.65
N VAL A 174 -2.19 0.11 16.68
CA VAL A 174 -0.94 0.17 15.92
C VAL A 174 -0.56 1.64 15.70
N THR A 175 0.68 2.02 16.00
CA THR A 175 1.18 3.40 15.84
C THR A 175 1.64 3.67 14.41
N VAL A 176 1.85 4.94 14.07
CA VAL A 176 2.40 5.33 12.75
C VAL A 176 3.80 4.76 12.55
N GLU A 177 4.66 4.83 13.57
CA GLU A 177 6.03 4.30 13.50
C GLU A 177 6.01 2.79 13.23
N GLN A 178 5.08 2.05 13.83
CA GLN A 178 4.89 0.63 13.58
C GLN A 178 4.42 0.34 12.15
N LEU A 179 3.63 1.22 11.54
CA LEU A 179 3.24 1.09 10.13
C LEU A 179 4.40 1.39 9.19
N GLU A 180 5.22 2.38 9.53
CA GLU A 180 6.45 2.70 8.80
C GLU A 180 7.47 1.54 8.89
N GLU A 181 7.62 0.91 10.07
CA GLU A 181 8.42 -0.30 10.27
C GLU A 181 7.97 -1.46 9.34
N LEU A 182 6.66 -1.56 9.05
CA LEU A 182 6.11 -2.58 8.16
C LEU A 182 6.22 -2.22 6.66
N ASP A 183 6.78 -1.05 6.33
CA ASP A 183 6.88 -0.47 4.98
C ASP A 183 5.49 -0.43 4.31
N VAL A 184 4.51 0.13 5.02
CA VAL A 184 3.16 0.41 4.49
C VAL A 184 3.20 1.68 3.65
N GLU A 185 2.67 1.59 2.43
CA GLU A 185 2.73 2.68 1.44
C GLU A 185 1.44 3.50 1.37
N ILE A 186 0.35 2.93 1.84
CA ILE A 186 -0.98 3.54 1.84
C ILE A 186 -1.84 2.96 2.97
N ILE A 187 -2.70 3.80 3.53
CA ILE A 187 -3.75 3.41 4.46
C ILE A 187 -5.11 3.87 3.93
N LEU A 188 -6.18 3.25 4.41
CA LEU A 188 -7.54 3.72 4.18
C LEU A 188 -7.99 4.61 5.35
N GLY A 189 -8.42 5.85 5.06
CA GLY A 189 -9.09 6.75 5.99
C GLY A 189 -10.60 6.75 5.80
N ASN A 190 -11.36 6.79 6.89
CA ASN A 190 -12.81 6.82 6.81
C ASN A 190 -13.38 8.25 6.78
N THR A 191 -14.02 8.62 5.67
CA THR A 191 -14.57 9.98 5.45
C THR A 191 -15.71 10.30 6.39
N TYR A 192 -16.60 9.35 6.66
CA TYR A 192 -17.74 9.57 7.56
C TYR A 192 -17.28 9.99 8.97
N HIS A 193 -16.33 9.25 9.53
CA HIS A 193 -15.83 9.53 10.87
C HIS A 193 -15.01 10.81 10.91
N LEU A 194 -14.12 11.02 9.94
CA LEU A 194 -13.26 12.21 9.89
C LEU A 194 -14.05 13.50 9.63
N GLY A 195 -15.06 13.44 8.76
CA GLY A 195 -15.95 14.55 8.44
C GLY A 195 -16.87 14.96 9.59
N LEU A 196 -17.12 14.06 10.55
CA LEU A 196 -17.85 14.38 11.78
C LEU A 196 -16.91 14.76 12.94
N ARG A 197 -15.80 14.04 13.11
CA ARG A 197 -14.81 14.23 14.19
C ARG A 197 -13.40 13.89 13.68
N PRO A 198 -12.50 14.87 13.59
CA PRO A 198 -12.60 16.22 14.17
C PRO A 198 -13.55 17.18 13.43
N GLY A 199 -13.97 16.83 12.21
CA GLY A 199 -14.81 17.67 11.38
C GLY A 199 -14.03 18.42 10.32
N GLU A 200 -14.72 18.80 9.25
CA GLU A 200 -14.15 19.47 8.08
C GLU A 200 -13.47 20.80 8.43
N ASP A 201 -14.13 21.65 9.24
CA ASP A 201 -13.59 22.97 9.61
C ASP A 201 -12.23 22.85 10.31
N VAL A 202 -12.08 21.83 11.16
CA VAL A 202 -10.81 21.56 11.85
C VAL A 202 -9.73 21.11 10.87
N LEU A 203 -10.07 20.24 9.92
CA LEU A 203 -9.12 19.77 8.90
C LEU A 203 -8.65 20.93 7.99
N ASN A 204 -9.57 21.80 7.60
CA ASN A 204 -9.27 23.01 6.84
C ASN A 204 -8.40 23.98 7.63
N GLU A 205 -8.72 24.23 8.91
CA GLU A 205 -7.94 25.15 9.74
C GLU A 205 -6.53 24.62 10.02
N ILE A 206 -6.37 23.31 10.26
CA ILE A 206 -5.05 22.67 10.40
C ILE A 206 -4.21 22.91 9.14
N THR A 207 -4.80 22.68 7.96
CA THR A 207 -4.13 22.91 6.67
C THR A 207 -3.74 24.37 6.52
N ARG A 208 -4.65 25.30 6.86
CA ARG A 208 -4.40 26.75 6.80
C ARG A 208 -3.25 27.17 7.70
N LEU A 209 -3.26 26.74 8.97
CA LEU A 209 -2.23 27.08 9.96
C LEU A 209 -0.87 26.54 9.55
N LYS A 210 -0.81 25.29 9.07
CA LYS A 210 0.42 24.67 8.54
C LYS A 210 0.97 25.47 7.37
N ASN A 211 0.13 25.85 6.39
CA ASN A 211 0.58 26.63 5.24
C ASN A 211 1.10 28.02 5.64
N LEU A 212 0.48 28.68 6.62
CA LEU A 212 0.97 29.95 7.16
C LEU A 212 2.34 29.80 7.83
N GLN A 213 2.57 28.72 8.59
CA GLN A 213 3.86 28.43 9.21
C GLN A 213 4.96 28.19 8.16
N GLU A 214 4.67 27.43 7.10
CA GLU A 214 5.62 27.18 6.00
C GLU A 214 5.95 28.45 5.22
N SER A 215 4.95 29.31 4.96
CA SER A 215 5.16 30.60 4.31
C SER A 215 6.02 31.54 5.17
N ALA A 216 5.80 31.57 6.49
CA ALA A 216 6.62 32.36 7.41
C ALA A 216 8.07 31.85 7.49
N ALA A 217 8.29 30.53 7.45
CA ALA A 217 9.63 29.95 7.45
C ALA A 217 10.41 30.22 6.15
N LYS A 218 9.72 30.22 4.99
CA LYS A 218 10.32 30.51 3.68
C LYS A 218 10.68 31.99 3.47
N GLY A 219 10.16 32.90 4.30
CA GLY A 219 10.52 34.32 4.27
C GLY A 219 11.99 34.62 4.59
N ASN A 220 12.77 33.63 5.06
CA ASN A 220 14.16 33.79 5.47
C ASN A 220 15.21 33.07 4.58
N GLU A 221 14.81 32.32 3.55
CA GLU A 221 15.77 31.61 2.68
C GLU A 221 15.40 31.77 1.21
N ALA A 222 16.30 32.42 0.45
CA ALA A 222 16.16 32.60 -0.99
C ALA A 222 16.36 31.28 -1.75
N HIS A 223 15.35 30.94 -2.55
CA HIS A 223 15.31 29.99 -3.67
C HIS A 223 16.53 29.09 -3.92
N GLU A 224 16.38 27.80 -3.62
CA GLU A 224 17.03 26.73 -4.38
C GLU A 224 15.94 25.79 -4.93
N SER A 225 15.88 25.67 -6.26
CA SER A 225 14.91 24.85 -6.97
C SER A 225 15.35 23.39 -6.94
N GLN A 226 14.84 22.62 -5.95
CA GLN A 226 15.07 21.18 -5.90
C GLN A 226 14.12 20.42 -6.85
N PRO A 227 14.61 19.40 -7.57
CA PRO A 227 13.80 18.61 -8.49
C PRO A 227 12.84 17.69 -7.71
N LEU A 228 11.60 17.59 -8.20
CA LEU A 228 10.52 16.64 -7.85
C LEU A 228 10.85 15.65 -6.71
N ARG A 229 10.84 16.14 -5.47
CA ARG A 229 10.78 15.32 -4.27
C ARG A 229 9.31 15.12 -3.89
N ILE A 230 9.00 13.93 -3.36
CA ILE A 230 7.77 13.61 -2.60
C ILE A 230 7.21 14.90 -2.01
N ARG A 231 5.99 15.28 -2.37
CA ARG A 231 5.40 16.49 -1.81
C ARG A 231 5.38 16.30 -0.30
N ASN A 232 6.10 17.14 0.43
CA ASN A 232 6.05 17.19 1.90
C ASN A 232 4.74 17.88 2.33
N ASN A 233 3.62 17.51 1.69
CA ASN A 233 2.35 18.18 1.80
C ASN A 233 1.55 17.54 2.93
N MET A 234 2.01 17.77 4.15
CA MET A 234 1.29 17.39 5.37
C MET A 234 0.05 18.29 5.52
N ASP A 235 -0.94 18.10 4.65
CA ASP A 235 -2.21 18.80 4.70
C ASP A 235 -3.27 17.92 5.37
N GLY A 236 -4.28 18.55 5.95
CA GLY A 236 -5.43 17.91 6.57
C GLY A 236 -5.03 16.75 7.49
N ILE A 237 -5.43 15.54 7.10
CA ILE A 237 -5.27 14.35 7.92
C ILE A 237 -3.82 13.85 7.98
N HIS A 238 -3.00 14.09 6.97
CA HIS A 238 -1.58 13.70 6.99
C HIS A 238 -0.87 14.37 8.15
N PHE A 239 -1.09 15.69 8.33
CA PHE A 239 -0.58 16.45 9.47
C PHE A 239 -1.12 15.93 10.80
N LEU A 240 -2.45 15.82 10.91
CA LEU A 240 -3.10 15.47 12.18
C LEU A 240 -2.61 14.14 12.74
N GLN A 241 -2.42 13.14 11.88
CA GLN A 241 -2.00 11.81 12.30
C GLN A 241 -0.49 11.59 12.25
N GLY A 242 0.27 12.51 11.63
CA GLY A 242 1.70 12.34 11.38
C GLY A 242 2.07 11.34 10.28
N TRP A 243 1.12 10.96 9.41
CA TRP A 243 1.34 9.97 8.34
C TRP A 243 1.81 10.63 7.05
N ARG A 244 3.01 10.25 6.60
CA ARG A 244 3.68 10.89 5.45
C ARG A 244 3.52 10.14 4.13
N ARG A 245 2.89 8.98 4.13
CA ARG A 245 2.64 8.17 2.91
C ARG A 245 1.20 8.36 2.45
N ASN A 246 0.80 7.62 1.42
CA ASN A 246 -0.47 7.85 0.76
C ASN A 246 -1.69 7.51 1.64
N ILE A 247 -2.83 8.11 1.34
CA ILE A 247 -4.12 7.82 1.96
C ILE A 247 -5.19 7.66 0.88
N LEU A 248 -5.97 6.59 0.99
CA LEU A 248 -7.24 6.44 0.28
C LEU A 248 -8.38 6.77 1.23
N THR A 249 -9.30 7.65 0.83
CA THR A 249 -10.50 7.95 1.61
C THR A 249 -11.72 7.28 1.02
N ASP A 250 -12.48 6.53 1.83
CA ASP A 250 -13.78 6.02 1.38
C ASP A 250 -14.81 7.16 1.19
N SER A 251 -15.98 6.87 0.65
CA SER A 251 -16.98 7.92 0.38
C SER A 251 -17.85 8.27 1.58
N GLY A 252 -17.83 7.44 2.63
CA GLY A 252 -18.75 7.46 3.77
C GLY A 252 -20.11 6.80 3.49
N GLY A 253 -20.43 6.44 2.24
CA GLY A 253 -21.73 5.89 1.85
C GLY A 253 -22.02 4.53 2.50
N PHE A 254 -21.06 3.61 2.50
CA PHE A 254 -21.25 2.26 3.06
C PHE A 254 -21.56 2.27 4.56
N GLN A 255 -20.88 3.11 5.36
CA GLN A 255 -21.09 3.19 6.80
C GLN A 255 -22.48 3.74 7.12
N MET A 256 -22.92 4.72 6.34
CA MET A 256 -24.26 5.30 6.46
C MET A 256 -25.37 4.30 6.08
N VAL A 257 -25.12 3.44 5.08
CA VAL A 257 -26.04 2.36 4.66
C VAL A 257 -25.94 1.12 5.58
N SER A 258 -24.81 0.84 6.22
CA SER A 258 -24.74 -0.25 7.21
C SER A 258 -25.64 -0.02 8.43
N LEU A 259 -26.13 1.22 8.61
CA LEU A 259 -27.13 1.65 9.58
C LEU A 259 -28.54 1.83 8.94
N LEU A 260 -28.81 1.13 7.84
CA LEU A 260 -29.97 1.21 6.92
C LEU A 260 -31.36 1.43 7.55
N ARG A 261 -31.59 1.03 8.81
CA ARG A 261 -32.84 1.37 9.51
C ARG A 261 -33.08 2.89 9.60
N LEU A 262 -32.03 3.68 9.42
CA LEU A 262 -32.01 5.12 9.64
C LEU A 262 -31.74 5.94 8.37
N ALA A 263 -31.69 5.33 7.17
CA ALA A 263 -31.26 6.01 5.95
C ALA A 263 -32.32 6.02 4.82
N LYS A 264 -32.52 7.18 4.19
CA LYS A 264 -33.35 7.36 2.99
C LYS A 264 -32.48 7.88 1.83
N ILE A 265 -32.44 7.10 0.76
CA ILE A 265 -31.67 7.41 -0.44
C ILE A 265 -32.58 8.04 -1.49
N THR A 266 -32.16 9.16 -2.06
CA THR A 266 -32.84 9.87 -3.14
C THR A 266 -31.82 10.27 -4.20
N GLU A 267 -32.24 10.83 -5.33
CA GLU A 267 -31.27 11.33 -6.32
C GLU A 267 -30.34 12.42 -5.76
N GLU A 268 -30.83 13.23 -4.83
CA GLU A 268 -30.07 14.30 -4.19
C GLU A 268 -28.85 13.78 -3.42
N GLY A 269 -29.02 12.67 -2.71
CA GLY A 269 -28.03 12.12 -1.78
C GLY A 269 -28.65 11.14 -0.78
N VAL A 270 -27.88 10.84 0.26
CA VAL A 270 -28.28 9.95 1.36
C VAL A 270 -28.65 10.78 2.59
N ARG A 271 -29.91 10.70 3.03
CA ARG A 271 -30.36 11.24 4.32
C ARG A 271 -30.24 10.17 5.40
N PHE A 272 -29.73 10.51 6.57
CA PHE A 272 -29.58 9.55 7.67
C PHE A 272 -29.61 10.20 9.05
N GLN A 273 -29.99 9.44 10.06
CA GLN A 273 -29.92 9.90 11.45
C GLN A 273 -28.49 9.77 12.00
N SER A 274 -27.97 10.82 12.66
CA SER A 274 -26.67 10.74 13.33
C SER A 274 -26.70 9.74 14.50
N THR A 275 -25.70 8.85 14.58
CA THR A 275 -25.51 7.95 15.73
C THR A 275 -24.89 8.65 16.94
N HIS A 276 -24.41 9.88 16.78
CA HIS A 276 -23.88 10.70 17.86
C HIS A 276 -25.00 11.65 18.30
N GLY A 277 -25.67 11.33 19.41
CA GLY A 277 -26.80 12.10 19.94
C GLY A 277 -26.50 13.60 20.08
N GLY A 278 -27.52 14.43 19.87
CA GLY A 278 -27.44 15.89 19.67
C GLY A 278 -26.98 16.76 20.85
N ASN A 279 -26.12 16.26 21.75
CA ASN A 279 -25.67 16.99 22.94
C ASN A 279 -24.18 17.36 22.97
N GLY A 280 -23.51 17.37 21.82
CA GLY A 280 -22.24 18.08 21.64
C GLY A 280 -22.41 19.00 20.45
N GLY A 281 -21.93 20.25 20.54
CA GLY A 281 -22.04 21.30 19.52
C GLY A 281 -21.40 20.93 18.17
N GLY A 282 -22.00 19.95 17.49
CA GLY A 282 -21.66 19.47 16.17
C GLY A 282 -22.35 20.34 15.14
N VAL A 283 -21.52 20.99 14.35
CA VAL A 283 -21.77 21.75 13.13
C VAL A 283 -23.07 21.36 12.43
N GLN A 284 -23.98 22.34 12.31
CA GLN A 284 -25.06 22.34 11.35
C GLN A 284 -24.43 22.32 9.95
N MET A 285 -24.47 21.18 9.26
CA MET A 285 -24.21 21.16 7.81
C MET A 285 -25.31 22.01 7.15
N VAL A 286 -24.91 23.14 6.59
CA VAL A 286 -25.71 24.30 6.17
C VAL A 286 -27.10 23.96 5.59
N GLN A 287 -28.16 24.45 6.24
CA GLN A 287 -29.43 24.73 5.58
C GLN A 287 -29.29 26.03 4.79
N ASN A 288 -29.23 25.94 3.46
CA ASN A 288 -29.30 27.10 2.58
C ASN A 288 -30.75 27.62 2.53
N ASN A 289 -31.11 28.52 3.44
CA ASN A 289 -32.36 29.27 3.34
C ASN A 289 -32.11 30.62 2.65
N ASN A 290 -32.22 30.61 1.33
CA ASN A 290 -32.58 31.81 0.59
C ASN A 290 -34.06 32.09 0.87
N ASN A 291 -34.37 33.14 1.64
CA ASN A 291 -35.56 33.96 1.43
C ASN A 291 -35.43 35.29 2.17
N ASN A 292 -35.32 36.35 1.38
CA ASN A 292 -35.62 37.73 1.76
C ASN A 292 -37.09 37.85 2.16
N ASN A 293 -37.41 38.51 3.28
CA ASN A 293 -38.31 39.67 3.33
C ASN A 293 -38.72 40.12 4.76
N THR A 294 -38.51 41.43 4.98
CA THR A 294 -39.39 42.44 5.62
C THR A 294 -39.80 42.34 7.10
N ASN A 295 -39.30 43.32 7.87
CA ASN A 295 -39.95 44.18 8.89
C ASN A 295 -41.30 43.77 9.50
N ASN A 296 -41.38 43.67 10.84
CA ASN A 296 -42.06 44.66 11.67
C ASN A 296 -41.96 44.38 13.18
N SER A 297 -41.93 45.48 13.93
CA SER A 297 -41.94 45.64 15.39
C SER A 297 -43.29 45.26 16.01
N GLY A 298 -43.32 44.83 17.29
CA GLY A 298 -44.57 44.74 18.06
C GLY A 298 -44.56 43.83 19.29
N ASP A 299 -44.17 44.42 20.42
CA ASP A 299 -44.65 44.27 21.80
C ASP A 299 -45.51 43.07 22.31
N ASN A 300 -45.06 42.55 23.46
CA ASN A 300 -45.75 42.14 24.69
C ASN A 300 -46.82 41.01 24.76
N ASN A 301 -46.42 39.98 25.52
CA ASN A 301 -47.16 39.17 26.51
C ASN A 301 -48.59 38.71 26.20
N ASN A 302 -48.75 37.38 26.07
CA ASN A 302 -49.74 36.66 26.88
C ASN A 302 -49.46 35.14 26.91
N ASN A 303 -49.57 34.57 28.11
CA ASN A 303 -49.48 33.16 28.43
C ASN A 303 -50.43 32.31 27.55
N VAL A 304 -49.84 31.40 26.77
CA VAL A 304 -50.56 30.24 26.23
C VAL A 304 -49.83 29.00 26.72
N ALA A 305 -50.57 28.15 27.43
CA ALA A 305 -50.11 26.87 27.94
C ALA A 305 -49.37 26.07 26.86
N PHE A 306 -48.10 25.78 27.11
CA PHE A 306 -47.30 24.92 26.25
C PHE A 306 -47.74 23.47 26.49
N ASN A 307 -48.69 23.00 25.68
CA ASN A 307 -48.83 21.58 25.40
C ASN A 307 -47.52 21.14 24.74
N ARG A 308 -46.59 20.62 25.56
CA ARG A 308 -45.35 20.01 25.07
C ARG A 308 -45.72 18.65 24.46
N THR A 309 -46.21 18.66 23.23
CA THR A 309 -45.96 17.53 22.34
C THR A 309 -44.45 17.48 22.16
N GLU A 310 -43.81 16.47 22.75
CA GLU A 310 -42.42 16.13 22.46
C GLU A 310 -42.31 15.72 20.98
N GLU A 311 -42.26 16.70 20.08
CA GLU A 311 -41.63 16.49 18.78
C GLU A 311 -40.14 16.32 19.05
N CYS A 312 -39.74 15.07 19.23
CA CYS A 312 -38.34 14.66 19.22
C CYS A 312 -37.77 15.08 17.87
N MET A 313 -37.05 16.21 17.81
CA MET A 313 -36.39 16.66 16.58
C MET A 313 -35.38 15.59 16.14
N GLU A 314 -35.74 14.84 15.11
CA GLU A 314 -34.92 13.78 14.53
C GLU A 314 -33.78 14.43 13.72
N TYR A 315 -32.60 14.55 14.32
CA TYR A 315 -31.41 15.10 13.66
C TYR A 315 -31.03 14.27 12.42
N THR A 316 -31.48 14.72 11.26
CA THR A 316 -31.21 14.09 9.96
C THR A 316 -30.09 14.83 9.25
N LEU A 317 -29.01 14.13 8.92
CA LEU A 317 -27.90 14.60 8.11
C LEU A 317 -28.13 14.21 6.64
N MET A 318 -27.72 15.08 5.71
CA MET A 318 -27.69 14.79 4.27
C MET A 318 -26.23 14.68 3.81
N LEU A 319 -25.91 13.63 3.08
CA LEU A 319 -24.65 13.52 2.34
C LEU A 319 -24.93 13.43 0.84
N ARG A 320 -24.61 14.50 0.12
CA ARG A 320 -24.62 14.52 -1.35
C ARG A 320 -23.25 14.10 -1.90
N PRO A 321 -23.17 13.65 -3.18
CA PRO A 321 -21.90 13.48 -3.89
C PRO A 321 -20.92 14.64 -3.73
N GLU A 322 -21.41 15.89 -3.80
CA GLU A 322 -20.61 17.10 -3.64
C GLU A 322 -20.09 17.26 -2.21
N ASP A 323 -20.91 16.94 -1.22
CA ASP A 323 -20.52 16.99 0.20
C ASP A 323 -19.43 15.95 0.51
N SER A 324 -19.58 14.72 0.00
CA SER A 324 -18.58 13.67 0.15
C SER A 324 -17.23 14.09 -0.44
N ILE A 325 -17.21 14.66 -1.64
CA ILE A 325 -15.96 15.13 -2.27
C ILE A 325 -15.38 16.35 -1.55
N ARG A 326 -16.21 17.30 -1.11
CA ARG A 326 -15.77 18.45 -0.34
C ARG A 326 -15.09 18.04 0.98
N ILE A 327 -15.67 17.08 1.71
CA ILE A 327 -15.06 16.53 2.93
C ILE A 327 -13.73 15.83 2.59
N GLN A 328 -13.68 15.01 1.54
CA GLN A 328 -12.44 14.34 1.11
C GLN A 328 -11.35 15.32 0.64
N ASN A 329 -11.75 16.45 0.03
CA ASN A 329 -10.84 17.55 -0.30
C ASN A 329 -10.23 18.16 0.98
N ALA A 330 -11.02 18.36 2.03
CA ALA A 330 -10.53 18.84 3.33
C ALA A 330 -9.66 17.81 4.06
N ILE A 331 -9.99 16.52 3.97
CA ILE A 331 -9.16 15.44 4.51
C ILE A 331 -7.77 15.43 3.86
N GLY A 332 -7.70 15.67 2.55
CA GLY A 332 -6.44 15.78 1.81
C GLY A 332 -5.81 14.45 1.41
N GLY A 333 -6.58 13.35 1.40
CA GLY A 333 -6.09 12.04 0.93
C GLY A 333 -5.82 12.01 -0.58
N ASP A 334 -4.87 11.17 -1.01
CA ASP A 334 -4.41 11.04 -2.39
C ASP A 334 -5.43 10.42 -3.34
N ILE A 335 -6.20 9.45 -2.85
CA ILE A 335 -7.24 8.75 -3.60
C ILE A 335 -8.57 8.97 -2.90
N MET A 336 -9.57 9.43 -3.65
CA MET A 336 -10.92 9.67 -3.19
C MET A 336 -11.89 8.68 -3.82
N MET A 337 -12.73 8.04 -3.02
CA MET A 337 -13.79 7.21 -3.53
C MET A 337 -15.03 8.06 -3.85
N GLN A 338 -15.66 7.82 -5.00
CA GLN A 338 -16.96 8.45 -5.30
C GLN A 338 -18.02 8.04 -4.27
N LEU A 339 -19.02 8.90 -4.03
CA LEU A 339 -20.25 8.46 -3.37
C LEU A 339 -21.04 7.56 -4.33
N ASP A 340 -21.59 6.48 -3.79
CA ASP A 340 -22.30 5.45 -4.53
C ASP A 340 -23.60 5.04 -3.83
N ASP A 341 -24.53 4.50 -4.61
CA ASP A 341 -25.80 3.99 -4.09
C ASP A 341 -25.67 2.49 -3.79
N VAL A 342 -25.33 2.18 -2.54
CA VAL A 342 -25.08 0.81 -2.10
C VAL A 342 -26.40 0.07 -1.85
N VAL A 343 -26.52 -1.10 -2.47
CA VAL A 343 -27.55 -2.09 -2.15
C VAL A 343 -26.93 -3.32 -1.50
N HIS A 344 -27.67 -4.00 -0.62
CA HIS A 344 -27.25 -5.31 -0.13
C HIS A 344 -27.02 -6.26 -1.32
N VAL A 345 -25.95 -7.06 -1.28
CA VAL A 345 -25.50 -7.88 -2.42
C VAL A 345 -26.57 -8.86 -2.92
N LEU A 346 -27.41 -9.37 -2.01
CA LEU A 346 -28.52 -10.29 -2.32
C LEU A 346 -29.82 -9.57 -2.74
N THR A 347 -29.84 -8.25 -2.79
CA THR A 347 -31.01 -7.52 -3.30
C THR A 347 -31.19 -7.81 -4.78
N THR A 348 -32.43 -8.10 -5.18
CA THR A 348 -32.80 -8.35 -6.58
C THR A 348 -33.87 -7.37 -7.05
N GLY A 349 -34.08 -7.28 -8.36
CA GLY A 349 -35.16 -6.49 -8.96
C GLY A 349 -34.80 -5.02 -9.22
N PRO A 350 -35.82 -4.17 -9.51
CA PRO A 350 -35.63 -2.82 -10.07
C PRO A 350 -34.76 -1.88 -9.21
N ARG A 351 -34.68 -2.14 -7.90
CA ARG A 351 -33.85 -1.36 -6.98
C ARG A 351 -32.36 -1.42 -7.32
N VAL A 352 -31.88 -2.56 -7.82
CA VAL A 352 -30.46 -2.77 -8.17
C VAL A 352 -30.09 -1.96 -9.41
N GLU A 353 -30.95 -2.01 -10.43
CA GLU A 353 -30.79 -1.23 -11.66
C GLU A 353 -30.78 0.27 -11.37
N GLU A 354 -31.73 0.75 -10.58
CA GLU A 354 -31.77 2.16 -10.19
C GLU A 354 -30.55 2.57 -9.36
N ALA A 355 -30.07 1.70 -8.45
CA ALA A 355 -28.84 1.95 -7.69
C ALA A 355 -27.63 2.11 -8.59
N SER A 356 -27.50 1.23 -9.57
CA SER A 356 -26.42 1.25 -10.55
C SER A 356 -26.44 2.53 -11.37
N LYS A 357 -27.60 2.86 -11.96
CA LYS A 357 -27.75 4.07 -12.78
C LYS A 357 -27.51 5.34 -11.96
N ARG A 358 -27.99 5.39 -10.71
CA ARG A 358 -27.71 6.50 -9.79
C ARG A 358 -26.24 6.61 -9.45
N THR A 359 -25.56 5.51 -9.18
CA THR A 359 -24.11 5.47 -8.92
C THR A 359 -23.30 6.08 -10.07
N VAL A 360 -23.71 5.82 -11.32
CA VAL A 360 -23.11 6.42 -12.51
C VAL A 360 -23.35 7.94 -12.56
N ARG A 361 -24.58 8.41 -12.32
CA ARG A 361 -24.89 9.85 -12.27
C ARG A 361 -24.17 10.57 -11.12
N TRP A 362 -24.03 9.91 -9.98
CA TRP A 362 -23.31 10.44 -8.82
C TRP A 362 -21.81 10.53 -9.07
N LEU A 363 -21.22 9.63 -9.86
CA LEU A 363 -19.83 9.76 -10.29
C LEU A 363 -19.60 11.07 -11.05
N ASP A 364 -20.50 11.44 -11.96
CA ASP A 364 -20.38 12.69 -12.73
C ASP A 364 -20.35 13.91 -11.78
N ARG A 365 -21.24 13.92 -10.79
CA ARG A 365 -21.30 14.95 -9.74
C ARG A 365 -20.04 14.97 -8.89
N CYS A 366 -19.51 13.81 -8.50
CA CYS A 366 -18.26 13.71 -7.75
C CYS A 366 -17.08 14.26 -8.56
N LEU A 367 -16.97 13.91 -9.84
CA LEU A 367 -15.89 14.39 -10.70
C LEU A 367 -15.95 15.91 -10.88
N SER A 368 -17.14 16.49 -11.05
CA SER A 368 -17.32 17.95 -11.14
C SER A 368 -17.03 18.69 -9.83
N ALA A 369 -17.23 18.04 -8.68
CA ALA A 369 -17.03 18.65 -7.36
C ALA A 369 -15.56 18.65 -6.88
N ASN A 370 -14.66 17.93 -7.55
CA ASN A 370 -13.26 17.84 -7.13
C ASN A 370 -12.51 19.16 -7.39
N MET A 371 -12.11 19.85 -6.32
CA MET A 371 -11.38 21.12 -6.44
C MET A 371 -9.87 20.91 -6.66
N ASN A 372 -9.36 19.69 -6.46
CA ASN A 372 -7.94 19.36 -6.51
C ASN A 372 -7.59 18.20 -7.46
N PRO A 373 -8.02 18.19 -8.73
CA PRO A 373 -7.83 17.04 -9.63
C PRO A 373 -6.36 16.68 -9.91
N ASP A 374 -5.44 17.62 -9.76
CA ASP A 374 -4.00 17.42 -9.91
C ASP A 374 -3.32 16.88 -8.64
N LYS A 375 -4.04 16.82 -7.52
CA LYS A 375 -3.52 16.37 -6.22
C LYS A 375 -4.30 15.20 -5.62
N GLN A 376 -5.57 15.03 -5.96
CA GLN A 376 -6.44 14.00 -5.39
C GLN A 376 -7.21 13.31 -6.51
N GLY A 377 -6.93 12.02 -6.69
CA GLY A 377 -7.49 11.22 -7.77
C GLY A 377 -8.80 10.55 -7.36
N ILE A 378 -9.84 10.63 -8.20
CA ILE A 378 -11.12 9.96 -7.93
C ILE A 378 -11.11 8.54 -8.52
N PHE A 379 -11.56 7.57 -7.73
CA PHE A 379 -11.88 6.23 -8.19
C PHE A 379 -13.40 6.08 -8.35
N GLY A 380 -13.82 5.57 -9.52
CA GLY A 380 -15.20 5.17 -9.76
C GLY A 380 -15.50 3.83 -9.09
N ILE A 381 -16.75 3.59 -8.66
CA ILE A 381 -17.15 2.34 -7.99
C ILE A 381 -18.15 1.60 -8.87
N VAL A 382 -17.75 0.45 -9.41
CA VAL A 382 -18.69 -0.44 -10.10
C VAL A 382 -19.67 -0.99 -9.07
N GLN A 383 -20.98 -0.81 -9.29
CA GLN A 383 -22.12 -1.36 -8.52
C GLN A 383 -22.89 -2.41 -9.37
N CYS A 384 -24.03 -2.94 -8.87
CA CYS A 384 -24.98 -3.91 -9.51
C CYS A 384 -25.23 -5.23 -8.75
N GLY A 385 -24.71 -5.41 -7.53
CA GLY A 385 -24.87 -6.69 -6.82
C GLY A 385 -24.30 -7.87 -7.62
N LEU A 386 -25.11 -8.93 -7.79
CA LEU A 386 -24.73 -10.16 -8.49
C LEU A 386 -25.26 -10.26 -9.94
N ASP A 387 -25.96 -9.24 -10.44
CA ASP A 387 -26.52 -9.26 -11.80
C ASP A 387 -25.41 -8.99 -12.84
N ALA A 388 -25.05 -10.02 -13.60
CA ALA A 388 -23.97 -9.95 -14.59
C ALA A 388 -24.28 -8.96 -15.73
N THR A 389 -25.53 -8.81 -16.14
CA THR A 389 -25.91 -7.91 -17.24
C THR A 389 -25.79 -6.46 -16.78
N LEU A 390 -26.42 -6.13 -15.65
CA LEU A 390 -26.34 -4.79 -15.08
C LEU A 390 -24.89 -4.41 -14.76
N ARG A 391 -24.09 -5.36 -14.27
CA ARG A 391 -22.67 -5.14 -13.98
C ARG A 391 -21.87 -4.82 -15.26
N ALA A 392 -22.14 -5.51 -16.37
CA ALA A 392 -21.52 -5.20 -17.66
C ALA A 392 -21.88 -3.78 -18.14
N GLU A 393 -23.15 -3.39 -18.01
CA GLU A 393 -23.61 -2.03 -18.34
C GLU A 393 -22.94 -0.97 -17.45
N CYS A 394 -22.88 -1.22 -16.14
CA CYS A 394 -22.22 -0.33 -15.19
C CYS A 394 -20.73 -0.15 -15.54
N ILE A 395 -20.01 -1.24 -15.83
CA ILE A 395 -18.60 -1.17 -16.26
C ILE A 395 -18.47 -0.33 -17.53
N ALA A 396 -19.31 -0.59 -18.55
CA ALA A 396 -19.27 0.14 -19.81
C ALA A 396 -19.50 1.65 -19.61
N GLU A 397 -20.39 2.03 -18.69
CA GLU A 397 -20.61 3.44 -18.33
C GLU A 397 -19.45 4.03 -17.53
N MET A 398 -18.91 3.32 -16.53
CA MET A 398 -17.79 3.82 -15.72
C MET A 398 -16.53 4.07 -16.55
N VAL A 399 -16.25 3.22 -17.54
CA VAL A 399 -15.06 3.33 -18.39
C VAL A 399 -15.12 4.55 -19.32
N LYS A 400 -16.30 5.05 -19.67
CA LYS A 400 -16.44 6.30 -20.46
C LYS A 400 -15.89 7.52 -19.72
N ARG A 401 -15.82 7.48 -18.38
CA ARG A 401 -15.39 8.58 -17.51
C ARG A 401 -13.89 8.53 -17.28
N THR A 402 -13.13 8.83 -18.34
CA THR A 402 -11.64 8.74 -18.38
C THR A 402 -10.91 9.62 -17.36
N ALA A 403 -11.62 10.60 -16.77
CA ALA A 403 -11.12 11.40 -15.66
C ALA A 403 -10.83 10.57 -14.40
N CYS A 404 -11.47 9.40 -14.24
CA CYS A 404 -11.18 8.47 -13.15
C CYS A 404 -9.72 8.03 -13.17
N LYS A 405 -9.10 8.01 -11.99
CA LYS A 405 -7.69 7.60 -11.81
C LYS A 405 -7.56 6.11 -11.50
N GLY A 406 -8.66 5.45 -11.18
CA GLY A 406 -8.77 4.01 -10.94
C GLY A 406 -10.23 3.60 -10.79
N TYR A 407 -10.47 2.31 -10.59
CA TYR A 407 -11.82 1.76 -10.46
C TYR A 407 -11.88 0.75 -9.32
N ALA A 408 -12.90 0.88 -8.48
CA ALA A 408 -13.21 -0.07 -7.44
C ALA A 408 -14.34 -1.02 -7.83
N ILE A 409 -14.28 -2.22 -7.25
CA ILE A 409 -15.30 -3.26 -7.35
C ILE A 409 -16.07 -3.23 -6.03
N GLY A 410 -17.28 -2.65 -6.07
CA GLY A 410 -18.17 -2.49 -4.93
C GLY A 410 -19.33 -3.50 -4.91
N GLY A 411 -20.05 -3.52 -3.79
CA GLY A 411 -21.26 -4.35 -3.63
C GLY A 411 -20.98 -5.84 -3.45
N LEU A 412 -19.80 -6.19 -2.92
CA LEU A 412 -19.37 -7.56 -2.61
C LEU A 412 -18.94 -7.67 -1.13
N SER A 413 -18.61 -8.88 -0.70
CA SER A 413 -18.27 -9.25 0.69
C SER A 413 -19.39 -8.97 1.69
N GLY A 414 -20.65 -9.06 1.23
CA GLY A 414 -21.87 -8.73 1.97
C GLY A 414 -22.72 -9.93 2.39
N GLY A 415 -22.34 -11.15 1.99
CA GLY A 415 -23.06 -12.39 2.34
C GLY A 415 -23.39 -13.28 1.15
N GLU A 416 -22.94 -12.92 -0.05
CA GLU A 416 -23.02 -13.74 -1.25
C GLU A 416 -22.23 -15.06 -1.13
N ALA A 417 -22.58 -16.04 -1.97
CA ALA A 417 -21.78 -17.24 -2.09
C ALA A 417 -20.42 -16.91 -2.69
N LYS A 418 -19.39 -17.65 -2.27
CA LYS A 418 -18.03 -17.44 -2.79
C LYS A 418 -17.91 -17.66 -4.30
N ASP A 419 -18.76 -18.53 -4.86
CA ASP A 419 -18.80 -18.76 -6.30
C ASP A 419 -19.32 -17.54 -7.07
N ASP A 420 -20.36 -16.88 -6.56
CA ASP A 420 -20.87 -15.63 -7.14
C ASP A 420 -19.84 -14.51 -6.99
N PHE A 421 -19.21 -14.41 -5.82
CA PHE A 421 -18.18 -13.41 -5.53
C PHE A 421 -17.05 -13.39 -6.57
N TRP A 422 -16.39 -14.53 -6.80
CA TRP A 422 -15.22 -14.55 -7.68
C TRP A 422 -15.60 -14.33 -9.15
N ARG A 423 -16.78 -14.80 -9.59
CA ARG A 423 -17.29 -14.57 -10.95
C ARG A 423 -17.52 -13.08 -11.22
N VAL A 424 -18.08 -12.37 -10.24
CA VAL A 424 -18.28 -10.92 -10.33
C VAL A 424 -16.94 -10.18 -10.37
N VAL A 425 -15.98 -10.56 -9.53
CA VAL A 425 -14.61 -10.00 -9.57
C VAL A 425 -13.97 -10.23 -10.94
N ALA A 426 -14.02 -11.46 -11.46
CA ALA A 426 -13.46 -11.82 -12.75
C ALA A 426 -14.09 -10.99 -13.90
N GLN A 427 -15.41 -10.82 -13.88
CA GLN A 427 -16.13 -9.99 -14.85
C GLN A 427 -15.65 -8.53 -14.80
N CYS A 428 -15.56 -7.94 -13.61
CA CYS A 428 -15.07 -6.57 -13.44
C CYS A 428 -13.63 -6.42 -13.93
N CYS A 429 -12.72 -7.31 -13.54
CA CYS A 429 -11.33 -7.28 -13.97
C CYS A 429 -11.17 -7.47 -15.49
N LYS A 430 -12.09 -8.17 -16.17
CA LYS A 430 -12.09 -8.28 -17.62
C LYS A 430 -12.55 -7.00 -18.32
N GLY A 431 -13.56 -6.33 -17.77
CA GLY A 431 -14.16 -5.14 -18.39
C GLY A 431 -13.48 -3.80 -18.04
N LEU A 432 -12.78 -3.72 -16.91
CA LEU A 432 -12.11 -2.50 -16.46
C LEU A 432 -10.78 -2.25 -17.20
N PRO A 433 -10.37 -0.97 -17.38
CA PRO A 433 -9.19 -0.62 -18.14
C PRO A 433 -7.93 -1.26 -17.57
N TYR A 434 -6.97 -1.51 -18.45
CA TYR A 434 -5.75 -2.22 -18.08
C TYR A 434 -4.70 -1.27 -17.47
N ASP A 435 -4.68 -0.02 -17.93
CA ASP A 435 -3.82 1.10 -17.55
C ASP A 435 -4.32 1.84 -16.29
N LYS A 436 -5.24 1.25 -15.54
CA LYS A 436 -5.83 1.81 -14.32
C LYS A 436 -5.85 0.76 -13.21
N PRO A 437 -5.57 1.15 -11.96
CA PRO A 437 -5.61 0.24 -10.82
C PRO A 437 -7.04 -0.20 -10.51
N ARG A 438 -7.16 -1.46 -10.07
CA ARG A 438 -8.42 -2.12 -9.72
C ARG A 438 -8.44 -2.42 -8.24
N TYR A 439 -9.42 -1.87 -7.53
CA TYR A 439 -9.54 -1.96 -6.09
C TYR A 439 -10.74 -2.83 -5.69
N CYS A 440 -10.51 -3.99 -5.09
CA CYS A 440 -11.61 -4.81 -4.57
C CYS A 440 -11.87 -4.48 -3.10
N MET A 441 -13.02 -3.88 -2.83
CA MET A 441 -13.35 -3.31 -1.52
C MET A 441 -13.77 -4.39 -0.52
N GLY A 442 -13.28 -4.30 0.71
CA GLY A 442 -13.72 -5.12 1.85
C GLY A 442 -13.17 -6.54 1.91
N VAL A 443 -12.18 -6.89 1.08
CA VAL A 443 -11.62 -8.24 0.99
C VAL A 443 -10.39 -8.40 1.89
N GLY A 444 -10.48 -9.30 2.87
CA GLY A 444 -9.43 -9.49 3.88
C GLY A 444 -9.02 -10.92 4.19
N TYR A 445 -9.73 -11.93 3.69
CA TYR A 445 -9.32 -13.32 3.90
C TYR A 445 -8.11 -13.64 3.01
N PRO A 446 -7.07 -14.31 3.52
CA PRO A 446 -5.85 -14.58 2.76
C PRO A 446 -6.09 -15.29 1.42
N GLU A 447 -6.95 -16.32 1.40
CA GLU A 447 -7.32 -17.06 0.20
C GLU A 447 -8.09 -16.20 -0.81
N ASP A 448 -8.97 -15.31 -0.35
CA ASP A 448 -9.69 -14.37 -1.22
C ASP A 448 -8.72 -13.41 -1.89
N ILE A 449 -7.78 -12.85 -1.14
CA ILE A 449 -6.78 -11.92 -1.66
C ILE A 449 -5.96 -12.59 -2.76
N ILE A 450 -5.47 -13.82 -2.52
CA ILE A 450 -4.69 -14.56 -3.51
C ILE A 450 -5.50 -14.84 -4.79
N VAL A 451 -6.74 -15.30 -4.64
CA VAL A 451 -7.62 -15.55 -5.79
C VAL A 451 -7.91 -14.25 -6.55
N CYS A 452 -8.25 -13.16 -5.87
CA CYS A 452 -8.51 -11.87 -6.51
C CYS A 452 -7.26 -11.30 -7.21
N ILE A 453 -6.05 -11.48 -6.67
CA ILE A 453 -4.81 -11.13 -7.38
C ILE A 453 -4.70 -11.95 -8.66
N ALA A 454 -4.97 -13.26 -8.61
CA ALA A 454 -4.95 -14.12 -9.80
C ALA A 454 -5.94 -13.67 -10.88
N LEU A 455 -7.11 -13.15 -10.46
CA LEU A 455 -8.14 -12.55 -11.32
C LEU A 455 -7.79 -11.14 -11.83
N GLY A 456 -6.74 -10.51 -11.29
CA GLY A 456 -6.22 -9.21 -11.75
C GLY A 456 -6.72 -8.00 -10.97
N VAL A 457 -6.90 -8.15 -9.65
CA VAL A 457 -7.10 -7.05 -8.69
C VAL A 457 -5.76 -6.54 -8.14
N ASP A 458 -5.63 -5.23 -7.97
CA ASP A 458 -4.40 -4.54 -7.58
C ASP A 458 -4.40 -4.05 -6.13
N MET A 459 -5.57 -3.72 -5.58
CA MET A 459 -5.69 -3.10 -4.26
C MET A 459 -6.78 -3.77 -3.42
N PHE A 460 -6.55 -3.86 -2.11
CA PHE A 460 -7.43 -4.49 -1.14
C PHE A 460 -7.47 -3.68 0.15
N ASP A 461 -8.61 -3.69 0.84
CA ASP A 461 -8.73 -3.19 2.20
C ASP A 461 -9.59 -4.16 3.02
N CYS A 462 -9.32 -4.26 4.32
CA CYS A 462 -10.26 -4.91 5.22
C CYS A 462 -9.95 -4.61 6.68
N VAL A 463 -11.00 -4.50 7.50
CA VAL A 463 -10.86 -4.47 8.96
C VAL A 463 -10.47 -5.84 9.56
N TYR A 464 -10.47 -6.92 8.77
CA TYR A 464 -10.32 -8.31 9.23
C TYR A 464 -9.11 -8.53 10.13
N ALA A 465 -7.92 -8.03 9.75
CA ALA A 465 -6.68 -8.18 10.51
C ALA A 465 -6.81 -7.70 11.95
N CYS A 466 -7.16 -6.42 12.14
CA CYS A 466 -7.29 -5.81 13.46
C CYS A 466 -8.56 -6.25 14.19
N ARG A 467 -9.66 -6.53 13.46
CA ARG A 467 -10.91 -7.04 14.06
C ARG A 467 -10.70 -8.41 14.68
N THR A 468 -10.10 -9.36 13.95
CA THR A 468 -9.90 -10.73 14.45
C THR A 468 -8.83 -10.78 15.54
N ALA A 469 -7.82 -9.91 15.49
CA ALA A 469 -6.83 -9.76 16.55
C ALA A 469 -7.46 -9.44 17.91
N ARG A 470 -8.47 -8.56 17.96
CA ARG A 470 -9.22 -8.23 19.19
C ARG A 470 -9.94 -9.42 19.80
N PHE A 471 -10.30 -10.41 18.99
CA PHE A 471 -10.91 -11.67 19.45
C PHE A 471 -9.86 -12.77 19.72
N GLY A 472 -8.57 -12.43 19.79
CA GLY A 472 -7.50 -13.37 20.09
C GLY A 472 -7.15 -14.32 18.94
N SER A 473 -7.52 -13.98 17.71
CA SER A 473 -7.13 -14.75 16.52
C SER A 473 -5.87 -14.18 15.87
N ALA A 474 -4.97 -15.06 15.43
CA ALA A 474 -3.80 -14.71 14.64
C ALA A 474 -3.85 -15.36 13.25
N LEU A 475 -3.43 -14.61 12.24
CA LEU A 475 -3.23 -15.12 10.88
C LEU A 475 -1.83 -15.72 10.77
N THR A 476 -1.70 -16.94 10.25
CA THR A 476 -0.39 -17.60 10.10
C THR A 476 -0.27 -18.25 8.73
N SER A 477 0.96 -18.60 8.36
CA SER A 477 1.33 -19.35 7.15
C SER A 477 0.59 -20.69 6.97
N THR A 478 0.04 -21.23 8.06
CA THR A 478 -0.70 -22.52 8.09
C THR A 478 -2.18 -22.36 8.41
N GLY A 479 -2.71 -21.15 8.31
CA GLY A 479 -4.10 -20.87 8.62
C GLY A 479 -4.29 -19.95 9.83
N LYS A 480 -5.55 -19.60 10.08
CA LYS A 480 -5.94 -18.84 11.27
C LYS A 480 -5.87 -19.72 12.51
N ILE A 481 -5.21 -19.22 13.57
CA ILE A 481 -5.21 -19.87 14.88
C ILE A 481 -5.96 -19.02 15.91
N GLN A 482 -6.59 -19.70 16.87
CA GLN A 482 -7.30 -19.06 17.97
C GLN A 482 -6.48 -19.19 19.26
N LEU A 483 -5.77 -18.14 19.63
CA LEU A 483 -4.83 -18.16 20.76
C LEU A 483 -5.53 -18.31 22.11
N THR A 484 -6.84 -18.10 22.21
CA THR A 484 -7.59 -18.38 23.46
C THR A 484 -7.74 -19.87 23.76
N LYS A 485 -7.38 -20.77 22.84
CA LYS A 485 -7.46 -22.22 23.07
C LYS A 485 -6.35 -22.71 24.01
N LYS A 486 -6.71 -23.58 24.96
CA LYS A 486 -5.78 -24.19 25.95
C LYS A 486 -4.57 -24.90 25.34
N ALA A 487 -4.69 -25.39 24.09
CA ALA A 487 -3.59 -26.01 23.37
C ALA A 487 -2.34 -25.11 23.23
N PHE A 488 -2.50 -23.78 23.30
CA PHE A 488 -1.40 -22.83 23.22
C PHE A 488 -0.79 -22.45 24.57
N ALA A 489 -1.36 -22.89 25.70
CA ALA A 489 -0.94 -22.45 27.04
C ALA A 489 0.54 -22.71 27.37
N ASN A 490 1.12 -23.76 26.80
CA ASN A 490 2.52 -24.14 26.98
C ASN A 490 3.30 -24.18 25.65
N ASP A 491 2.75 -23.59 24.57
CA ASP A 491 3.41 -23.58 23.26
C ASP A 491 4.48 -22.49 23.21
N MET A 492 5.74 -22.88 23.39
CA MET A 492 6.88 -21.96 23.43
C MET A 492 7.40 -21.54 22.05
N ARG A 493 6.77 -21.99 20.96
CA ARG A 493 7.12 -21.57 19.59
C ARG A 493 6.70 -20.12 19.34
N PRO A 494 7.32 -19.44 18.36
CA PRO A 494 6.85 -18.14 17.89
C PRO A 494 5.42 -18.24 17.32
N LEU A 495 4.76 -17.10 17.20
CA LEU A 495 3.38 -17.05 16.69
C LEU A 495 3.25 -17.67 15.30
N ASP A 496 4.12 -17.28 14.37
CA ASP A 496 4.29 -17.89 13.06
C ASP A 496 5.79 -17.99 12.73
N PRO A 497 6.36 -19.20 12.61
CA PRO A 497 7.78 -19.38 12.29
C PRO A 497 8.19 -18.79 10.92
N ALA A 498 7.25 -18.58 10.01
CA ALA A 498 7.51 -17.96 8.70
C ALA A 498 7.42 -16.43 8.72
N CYS A 499 7.17 -15.81 9.87
CA CYS A 499 6.99 -14.37 10.02
C CYS A 499 8.12 -13.75 10.85
N ASN A 500 8.72 -12.69 10.33
CA ASN A 500 9.82 -11.96 10.98
C ASN A 500 9.34 -10.66 11.66
N CYS A 501 8.04 -10.52 11.93
CA CYS A 501 7.52 -9.32 12.60
C CYS A 501 7.98 -9.28 14.07
N ARG A 502 8.01 -8.09 14.66
CA ARG A 502 8.38 -7.88 16.07
C ARG A 502 7.61 -8.78 17.04
N THR A 503 6.31 -9.00 16.83
CA THR A 503 5.52 -9.91 17.67
C THR A 503 6.05 -11.35 17.63
N CYS A 504 6.37 -11.86 16.45
CA CYS A 504 6.90 -13.23 16.28
C CYS A 504 8.30 -13.40 16.85
N ASN A 505 9.13 -12.35 16.78
CA ASN A 505 10.51 -12.37 17.27
C ASN A 505 10.61 -12.19 18.79
N SER A 506 9.60 -11.59 19.43
CA SER A 506 9.65 -11.24 20.86
C SER A 506 8.79 -12.13 21.75
N PHE A 507 7.74 -12.76 21.23
CA PHE A 507 6.75 -13.44 22.06
C PHE A 507 6.44 -14.87 21.59
N THR A 508 6.23 -15.75 22.55
CA THR A 508 5.77 -17.12 22.32
C THR A 508 4.25 -17.18 22.23
N ARG A 509 3.73 -18.26 21.63
CA ARG A 509 2.28 -18.54 21.63
C ARG A 509 1.72 -18.69 23.04
N ALA A 510 2.49 -19.26 23.98
CA ALA A 510 2.13 -19.37 25.40
C ALA A 510 1.92 -18.00 26.06
N TYR A 511 2.85 -17.06 25.85
CA TYR A 511 2.71 -15.70 26.36
C TYR A 511 1.48 -15.00 25.73
N LEU A 512 1.33 -15.11 24.41
CA LEU A 512 0.19 -14.50 23.72
C LEU A 512 -1.14 -15.13 24.15
N HIS A 513 -1.21 -16.44 24.40
CA HIS A 513 -2.37 -17.13 24.97
C HIS A 513 -2.76 -16.56 26.33
N LEU A 514 -1.77 -16.28 27.19
CA LEU A 514 -2.01 -15.75 28.53
C LEU A 514 -2.74 -14.40 28.49
N ILE A 515 -2.31 -13.51 27.60
CA ILE A 515 -2.79 -12.12 27.51
C ILE A 515 -3.94 -11.92 26.50
N ALA A 516 -4.12 -12.83 25.54
CA ALA A 516 -5.14 -12.72 24.50
C ALA A 516 -6.52 -12.52 25.12
N THR A 517 -7.24 -11.49 24.68
CA THR A 517 -8.58 -11.08 25.16
C THR A 517 -8.69 -10.69 26.63
N LYS A 518 -7.61 -10.79 27.42
CA LYS A 518 -7.57 -10.40 28.82
C LYS A 518 -6.93 -9.03 29.01
N GLU A 519 -5.89 -8.74 28.22
CA GLU A 519 -5.16 -7.48 28.24
C GLU A 519 -5.29 -6.76 26.88
N SER A 520 -5.37 -5.44 26.91
CA SER A 520 -5.41 -4.62 25.70
C SER A 520 -4.15 -4.82 24.84
N LEU A 521 -3.00 -5.03 25.47
CA LEU A 521 -1.72 -5.33 24.82
C LEU A 521 -1.81 -6.55 23.90
N GLY A 522 -2.59 -7.57 24.27
CA GLY A 522 -2.80 -8.74 23.41
C GLY A 522 -3.42 -8.36 22.07
N SER A 523 -4.38 -7.44 22.07
CA SER A 523 -5.01 -6.97 20.82
C SER A 523 -4.05 -6.14 19.95
N THR A 524 -3.18 -5.33 20.56
CA THR A 524 -2.15 -4.53 19.88
C THR A 524 -1.13 -5.44 19.19
N LEU A 525 -0.54 -6.39 19.93
CA LEU A 525 0.49 -7.31 19.40
C LEU A 525 -0.04 -8.18 18.26
N LEU A 526 -1.29 -8.66 18.39
CA LEU A 526 -1.92 -9.46 17.34
C LEU A 526 -2.35 -8.61 16.14
N SER A 527 -2.73 -7.35 16.34
CA SER A 527 -3.07 -6.45 15.23
C SER A 527 -1.84 -6.13 14.40
N TYR A 528 -0.72 -5.80 15.05
CA TYR A 528 0.58 -5.60 14.38
C TYR A 528 0.99 -6.83 13.57
N HIS A 529 0.90 -8.03 14.17
CA HIS A 529 1.21 -9.29 13.47
C HIS A 529 0.29 -9.56 12.29
N ASN A 530 -1.03 -9.44 12.46
CA ASN A 530 -2.00 -9.75 11.40
C ASN A 530 -1.86 -8.78 10.21
N LEU A 531 -1.56 -7.51 10.47
CA LEU A 531 -1.24 -6.55 9.40
C LEU A 531 0.05 -6.95 8.68
N ALA A 532 1.12 -7.23 9.44
CA ALA A 532 2.38 -7.69 8.87
C ALA A 532 2.19 -8.92 7.98
N TYR A 533 1.34 -9.87 8.39
CA TYR A 533 0.99 -11.05 7.61
C TYR A 533 0.33 -10.70 6.26
N LEU A 534 -0.73 -9.88 6.25
CA LEU A 534 -1.46 -9.54 5.02
C LEU A 534 -0.63 -8.65 4.07
N ILE A 535 0.15 -7.71 4.61
CA ILE A 535 1.07 -6.89 3.82
C ILE A 535 2.14 -7.78 3.17
N ASN A 536 2.71 -8.72 3.92
CA ASN A 536 3.69 -9.67 3.37
C ASN A 536 3.06 -10.69 2.42
N LEU A 537 1.76 -10.97 2.52
CA LEU A 537 1.04 -11.79 1.56
C LEU A 537 1.02 -11.10 0.18
N THR A 538 0.58 -9.84 0.11
CA THR A 538 0.54 -9.10 -1.16
C THR A 538 1.94 -8.76 -1.68
N ARG A 539 2.91 -8.50 -0.79
CA ARG A 539 4.32 -8.25 -1.16
C ARG A 539 4.98 -9.47 -1.80
N ARG A 540 4.74 -10.67 -1.26
CA ARG A 540 5.25 -11.92 -1.86
C ARG A 540 4.54 -12.26 -3.16
N ALA A 541 3.22 -12.04 -3.23
CA ALA A 541 2.47 -12.15 -4.47
C ALA A 541 3.06 -11.25 -5.57
N ARG A 542 3.35 -9.99 -5.25
CA ARG A 542 4.00 -9.05 -6.17
C ARG A 542 5.36 -9.56 -6.66
N ALA A 543 6.24 -9.97 -5.75
CA ALA A 543 7.55 -10.51 -6.12
C ALA A 543 7.41 -11.75 -7.05
N ALA A 544 6.47 -12.64 -6.74
CA ALA A 544 6.20 -13.83 -7.54
C ALA A 544 5.61 -13.51 -8.93
N ILE A 545 4.91 -12.38 -9.08
CA ILE A 545 4.47 -11.90 -10.40
C ILE A 545 5.67 -11.37 -11.18
N GLU A 546 6.53 -10.57 -10.54
CA GLU A 546 7.70 -9.95 -11.16
C GLU A 546 8.74 -10.97 -11.63
N ASP A 547 8.93 -12.07 -10.90
CA ASP A 547 9.87 -13.14 -11.24
C ASP A 547 9.26 -14.25 -12.14
N GLY A 548 7.95 -14.25 -12.34
CA GLY A 548 7.22 -15.24 -13.13
C GLY A 548 6.90 -16.56 -12.41
N SER A 549 7.02 -16.60 -11.08
CA SER A 549 6.73 -17.77 -10.23
C SER A 549 5.36 -17.75 -9.55
N PHE A 550 4.48 -16.81 -9.91
CA PHE A 550 3.19 -16.62 -9.22
C PHE A 550 2.33 -17.88 -9.12
N THR A 551 2.25 -18.70 -10.17
CA THR A 551 1.52 -19.99 -10.12
C THR A 551 2.05 -20.89 -9.01
N GLU A 552 3.37 -21.06 -8.92
CA GLU A 552 4.02 -21.84 -7.87
C GLU A 552 3.76 -21.22 -6.48
N TYR A 553 3.80 -19.89 -6.38
CA TYR A 553 3.48 -19.18 -5.15
C TYR A 553 2.05 -19.46 -4.67
N VAL A 554 1.06 -19.43 -5.57
CA VAL A 554 -0.35 -19.75 -5.26
C VAL A 554 -0.48 -21.20 -4.82
N GLN A 555 0.10 -22.14 -5.56
CA GLN A 555 0.09 -23.56 -5.22
C GLN A 555 0.68 -23.82 -3.83
N ASN A 556 1.86 -23.26 -3.56
CA ASN A 556 2.54 -23.38 -2.27
C ASN A 556 1.75 -22.75 -1.12
N PHE A 557 1.07 -21.61 -1.37
CA PHE A 557 0.16 -21.01 -0.41
C PHE A 557 -0.97 -21.97 -0.05
N PHE A 558 -1.69 -22.53 -1.02
CA PHE A 558 -2.82 -23.43 -0.75
C PHE A 558 -2.38 -24.74 -0.09
N VAL A 559 -1.25 -25.33 -0.49
CA VAL A 559 -0.67 -26.50 0.18
C VAL A 559 -0.37 -26.22 1.65
N SER A 560 0.19 -25.05 1.96
CA SER A 560 0.52 -24.65 3.34
C SER A 560 -0.72 -24.33 4.17
N TYR A 561 -1.69 -23.64 3.57
CA TYR A 561 -2.91 -23.17 4.24
C TYR A 561 -3.96 -24.27 4.41
N TYR A 562 -3.98 -25.26 3.51
CA TYR A 562 -4.83 -26.45 3.56
C TYR A 562 -3.98 -27.73 3.47
N PRO A 563 -3.29 -28.14 4.56
CA PRO A 563 -2.39 -29.30 4.54
C PRO A 563 -3.05 -30.63 4.15
N LYS A 564 -4.37 -30.74 4.34
CA LYS A 564 -5.17 -31.91 3.95
C LYS A 564 -5.64 -31.87 2.49
N ARG A 565 -5.26 -30.83 1.75
CA ARG A 565 -5.68 -30.56 0.35
C ARG A 565 -7.19 -30.55 0.13
N ASN A 566 -7.94 -30.24 1.17
CA ASN A 566 -9.38 -30.03 1.13
C ASN A 566 -9.67 -28.58 0.71
N TYR A 567 -9.22 -28.21 -0.47
CA TYR A 567 -9.35 -26.86 -1.00
C TYR A 567 -10.84 -26.49 -1.17
N PRO A 568 -11.23 -25.25 -0.84
CA PRO A 568 -12.58 -24.79 -1.13
C PRO A 568 -12.85 -24.84 -2.65
N GLN A 569 -13.95 -25.46 -3.06
CA GLN A 569 -14.26 -25.67 -4.48
C GLN A 569 -14.29 -24.36 -5.28
N TRP A 570 -14.88 -23.29 -4.71
CA TRP A 570 -14.91 -21.97 -5.35
C TRP A 570 -13.51 -21.43 -5.69
N ALA A 571 -12.50 -21.73 -4.86
CA ALA A 571 -11.14 -21.26 -5.08
C ALA A 571 -10.46 -22.08 -6.18
N VAL A 572 -10.73 -23.40 -6.23
CA VAL A 572 -10.30 -24.28 -7.32
C VAL A 572 -10.87 -23.78 -8.65
N ASP A 573 -12.18 -23.56 -8.71
CA ASP A 573 -12.87 -23.13 -9.93
C ASP A 573 -12.40 -21.74 -10.39
N ALA A 574 -12.22 -20.81 -9.46
CA ALA A 574 -11.72 -19.46 -9.75
C ALA A 574 -10.29 -19.48 -10.31
N LEU A 575 -9.40 -20.27 -9.71
CA LEU A 575 -8.00 -20.37 -10.15
C LEU A 575 -7.86 -21.11 -11.49
N ASP A 576 -8.64 -22.17 -11.71
CA ASP A 576 -8.69 -22.87 -12.99
C ASP A 576 -9.15 -21.94 -14.13
N SER A 577 -10.09 -21.03 -13.84
CA SER A 577 -10.57 -20.03 -14.81
C SER A 577 -9.47 -19.13 -15.37
N VAL A 578 -8.34 -18.98 -14.65
CA VAL A 578 -7.16 -18.21 -15.07
C VAL A 578 -5.91 -19.07 -15.28
N GLY A 579 -6.09 -20.40 -15.40
CA GLY A 579 -5.03 -21.34 -15.75
C GLY A 579 -4.09 -21.71 -14.60
N ILE A 580 -4.54 -21.61 -13.34
CA ILE A 580 -3.80 -22.04 -12.16
C ILE A 580 -4.46 -23.29 -11.59
N GLU A 581 -3.83 -24.44 -11.78
CA GLU A 581 -4.25 -25.71 -11.18
C GLU A 581 -3.60 -25.89 -9.80
N LEU A 582 -4.38 -26.25 -8.77
CA LEU A 582 -3.87 -26.52 -7.43
C LEU A 582 -3.30 -27.95 -7.33
N LEU A 583 -2.27 -28.14 -6.50
CA LEU A 583 -1.45 -29.36 -6.43
C LEU A 583 -2.03 -30.54 -5.65
#